data_AF-A0A4Z1BRY0-F1
#
_entry.id   AF-A0A4Z1BRY0-F1
#
_cell.length_a   1.000
_cell.length_b   1.000
_cell.length_c   1.000
_cell.angle_alpha   90.00
_cell.angle_beta   90.00
_cell.angle_gamma   90.00
#
_symmetry.space_group_name_H-M   'P 1'
#
loop_
_entity.id
_entity.type
_entity.pdbx_description
1 polymer ?
#
loop_
_entity_poly.entity_id
_entity_poly.type
_entity_poly.pdbx_seq_one_letter_code
_entity_poly.pdbx_strand_id
1 'polypeptide(L)'
;MDPVMLSTAPALNKSESWIDFEEALNQSGVSLQDSCLMIVDASRYDNTEVLRTIYSLDQQPDWFWLFSETPFEEHKEAGPLVVRTDFNSVLAQQAVSTWGSDEALVLLALRQEKEHALTGIRNSLMVRFETYGPCFLRPYDSRFLEVLNACLPEEIGGLVSNGGVLIWSINNKNRVHWSSARGLVHEAKGLRANQSQSFERLLTWVSGWPRCLVVAAELKASQRLPLMIRELWSAGHSCPSSDHELETLLKSVEPDFHEQIEKDFVNVRR
;
A
#
# COMPACT_ATOMS: atom_id res chain seq x y z
N MET A 1 47.65 -23.80 18.78
CA MET A 1 46.81 -23.43 17.61
C MET A 1 45.39 -23.73 18.02
N ASP A 2 44.67 -22.70 18.46
CA ASP A 2 43.27 -22.84 18.84
C ASP A 2 42.39 -22.87 17.58
N PRO A 3 41.26 -23.59 17.59
CA PRO A 3 40.38 -23.63 16.44
C PRO A 3 39.69 -22.28 16.27
N VAL A 4 39.78 -21.73 15.05
CA VAL A 4 38.97 -20.60 14.60
C VAL A 4 37.51 -21.01 14.68
N MET A 5 36.81 -20.55 15.72
CA MET A 5 35.35 -20.67 15.76
C MET A 5 34.79 -19.84 14.61
N LEU A 6 34.12 -20.51 13.68
CA LEU A 6 33.22 -19.89 12.72
C LEU A 6 32.16 -19.12 13.51
N SER A 7 32.33 -17.81 13.57
CA SER A 7 31.33 -16.88 14.08
C SER A 7 30.10 -16.99 13.17
N THR A 8 29.15 -17.85 13.54
CA THR A 8 27.79 -17.79 13.04
C THR A 8 27.28 -16.37 13.30
N ALA A 9 26.87 -15.67 12.25
CA ALA A 9 26.25 -14.35 12.38
C ALA A 9 25.16 -14.41 13.47
N PRO A 10 25.08 -13.41 14.38
CA PRO A 10 24.06 -13.41 15.41
C PRO A 10 22.70 -13.52 14.75
N ALA A 11 21.90 -14.51 15.18
CA ALA A 11 20.51 -14.59 14.80
C ALA A 11 19.87 -13.27 15.22
N LEU A 12 19.51 -12.44 14.25
CA LEU A 12 18.78 -11.21 14.50
C LEU A 12 17.53 -11.60 15.28
N ASN A 13 17.34 -11.04 16.47
CA ASN A 13 16.07 -11.16 17.17
C ASN A 13 14.99 -10.68 16.19
N LYS A 14 14.05 -11.57 15.83
CA LYS A 14 12.92 -11.21 14.97
C LYS A 14 12.27 -9.96 15.59
N SER A 15 12.27 -8.85 14.86
CA SER A 15 11.56 -7.65 15.28
C SER A 15 10.08 -7.99 15.46
N GLU A 16 9.38 -7.31 16.37
CA GLU A 16 7.92 -7.50 16.51
C GLU A 16 7.19 -7.25 15.18
N SER A 17 7.71 -6.31 14.38
CA SER A 17 7.25 -6.03 13.00
C SER A 17 7.33 -7.27 12.09
N TRP A 18 8.37 -8.08 12.23
CA TRP A 18 8.52 -9.31 11.44
C TRP A 18 7.48 -10.37 11.80
N ILE A 19 7.14 -10.51 13.09
CA ILE A 19 6.10 -11.45 13.54
C ILE A 19 4.73 -11.05 12.99
N ASP A 20 4.38 -9.76 13.12
CA ASP A 20 3.13 -9.21 12.58
C ASP A 20 3.06 -9.36 11.05
N PHE A 21 4.19 -9.23 10.36
CA PHE A 21 4.29 -9.44 8.92
C PHE A 21 4.11 -10.92 8.53
N GLU A 22 4.73 -11.86 9.25
CA GLU A 22 4.54 -13.30 9.02
C GLU A 22 3.06 -13.69 9.20
N GLU A 23 2.37 -13.12 10.19
CA GLU A 23 0.93 -13.31 10.37
C GLU A 23 0.13 -12.77 9.18
N ALA A 24 0.43 -11.56 8.72
CA ALA A 24 -0.26 -10.96 7.57
C ALA A 24 -0.06 -11.76 6.28
N LEU A 25 1.13 -12.31 6.04
CA LEU A 25 1.38 -13.20 4.90
C LEU A 25 0.50 -14.45 4.96
N ASN A 26 0.41 -15.08 6.13
CA ASN A 26 -0.42 -16.28 6.34
C ASN A 26 -1.91 -15.98 6.13
N GLN A 27 -2.42 -14.88 6.69
CA GLN A 27 -3.80 -14.42 6.48
C GLN A 27 -4.08 -14.14 4.98
N SER A 28 -3.05 -13.70 4.26
CA SER A 28 -3.09 -13.43 2.83
C SER A 28 -2.81 -14.67 1.97
N GLY A 29 -2.63 -15.85 2.56
CA GLY A 29 -2.33 -17.10 1.83
C GLY A 29 -1.07 -17.00 0.96
N VAL A 30 -0.06 -16.27 1.42
CA VAL A 30 1.25 -16.11 0.80
C VAL A 30 2.27 -16.85 1.64
N SER A 31 3.13 -17.65 1.00
CA SER A 31 4.19 -18.38 1.68
C SER A 31 5.42 -17.49 1.85
N LEU A 32 6.16 -17.69 2.94
CA LEU A 32 7.48 -17.07 3.14
C LEU A 32 8.51 -17.49 2.08
N GLN A 33 8.28 -18.59 1.37
CA GLN A 33 9.13 -19.06 0.27
C GLN A 33 8.70 -18.49 -1.09
N ASP A 34 7.59 -17.76 -1.15
CA ASP A 34 7.16 -17.15 -2.41
C ASP A 34 8.09 -15.98 -2.75
N SER A 35 8.38 -15.84 -4.05
CA SER A 35 9.06 -14.65 -4.55
C SER A 35 8.15 -13.42 -4.47
N CYS A 36 8.75 -12.24 -4.34
CA CYS A 36 8.06 -10.97 -4.33
C CYS A 36 8.85 -9.88 -5.05
N LEU A 37 8.14 -8.82 -5.41
CA LEU A 37 8.72 -7.52 -5.74
C LEU A 37 8.57 -6.61 -4.52
N MET A 38 9.70 -6.19 -3.97
CA MET A 38 9.79 -5.11 -3.00
C MET A 38 9.82 -3.78 -3.73
N ILE A 39 8.78 -2.97 -3.56
CA ILE A 39 8.68 -1.61 -4.08
C ILE A 39 9.02 -0.66 -2.94
N VAL A 40 10.23 -0.09 -2.99
CA VAL A 40 10.76 0.81 -1.97
C VAL A 40 10.63 2.24 -2.47
N ASP A 41 9.95 3.08 -1.71
CA ASP A 41 9.83 4.50 -1.99
C ASP A 41 11.15 5.23 -1.69
N ALA A 42 12.11 5.06 -2.60
CA ALA A 42 13.48 5.54 -2.46
C ALA A 42 13.57 7.08 -2.37
N SER A 43 12.56 7.80 -2.89
CA SER A 43 12.49 9.26 -2.83
C SER A 43 12.48 9.85 -1.42
N ARG A 44 12.23 9.03 -0.39
CA ARG A 44 12.22 9.42 1.03
C ARG A 44 13.60 9.33 1.69
N TYR A 45 14.58 8.76 1.01
CA TYR A 45 15.93 8.51 1.53
C TYR A 45 16.97 9.14 0.61
N ASP A 46 18.22 9.13 1.04
CA ASP A 46 19.31 9.35 0.10
C ASP A 46 19.35 8.16 -0.89
N ASN A 47 19.29 8.44 -2.19
CA ASN A 47 19.30 7.42 -3.24
C ASN A 47 20.48 6.44 -3.10
N THR A 48 21.61 6.90 -2.56
CA THR A 48 22.77 6.04 -2.32
C THR A 48 22.60 5.12 -1.12
N GLU A 49 21.80 5.50 -0.12
CA GLU A 49 21.56 4.74 1.10
C GLU A 49 20.75 3.46 0.83
N VAL A 50 19.67 3.57 0.06
CA VAL A 50 18.81 2.42 -0.27
C VAL A 50 19.60 1.36 -1.05
N LEU A 51 20.30 1.77 -2.11
CA LEU A 51 21.11 0.85 -2.91
C LEU A 51 22.27 0.24 -2.12
N ARG A 52 22.97 1.02 -1.28
CA ARG A 52 24.02 0.49 -0.40
C ARG A 52 23.48 -0.58 0.55
N THR A 53 22.29 -0.34 1.11
CA THR A 53 21.62 -1.30 2.00
C THR A 53 21.33 -2.60 1.24
N ILE A 54 20.76 -2.51 0.03
CA ILE A 54 20.47 -3.68 -0.80
C ILE A 54 21.75 -4.47 -1.12
N TYR A 55 22.80 -3.81 -1.62
CA TYR A 55 24.08 -4.47 -1.96
C TYR A 55 24.83 -5.03 -0.74
N SER A 56 24.53 -4.56 0.47
CA SER A 56 25.11 -5.12 1.70
C SER A 56 24.42 -6.41 2.16
N LEU A 57 23.19 -6.66 1.70
CA LEU A 57 22.35 -7.79 2.11
C LEU A 57 22.18 -8.83 1.00
N ASP A 58 22.39 -8.43 -0.25
CA ASP A 58 22.39 -9.28 -1.44
C ASP A 58 23.58 -8.88 -2.34
N GLN A 59 24.41 -9.86 -2.70
CA GLN A 59 25.60 -9.62 -3.54
C GLN A 59 25.25 -9.37 -5.01
N GLN A 60 24.11 -9.89 -5.48
CA GLN A 60 23.67 -9.78 -6.87
C GLN A 60 22.17 -9.46 -6.96
N PRO A 61 21.75 -8.30 -6.41
CA PRO A 61 20.33 -7.96 -6.35
C PRO A 61 19.76 -7.72 -7.76
N ASP A 62 18.61 -8.34 -8.06
CA ASP A 62 17.80 -8.05 -9.26
C ASP A 62 16.88 -6.86 -8.96
N TRP A 63 17.30 -5.66 -9.35
CA TRP A 63 16.55 -4.44 -9.12
C TRP A 63 16.44 -3.57 -10.38
N PHE A 64 15.42 -2.73 -10.40
CA PHE A 64 15.18 -1.71 -11.42
C PHE A 64 14.34 -0.57 -10.86
N TRP A 65 14.37 0.59 -11.51
CA TRP A 65 13.46 1.69 -11.15
C TRP A 65 12.06 1.40 -11.69
N LEU A 66 11.01 1.65 -10.89
CA LEU A 66 9.62 1.45 -11.31
C LEU A 66 9.30 2.23 -12.60
N PHE A 67 9.95 3.39 -12.77
CA PHE A 67 9.77 4.31 -13.90
C PHE A 67 10.61 3.94 -15.13
N SER A 68 11.50 2.94 -15.05
CA SER A 68 12.18 2.42 -16.23
C SER A 68 11.16 1.93 -17.26
N GLU A 69 11.42 2.18 -18.55
CA GLU A 69 10.54 1.81 -19.67
C GLU A 69 9.14 2.41 -19.59
N THR A 70 9.01 3.54 -18.88
CA THR A 70 7.80 4.35 -18.85
C THR A 70 8.09 5.73 -19.45
N PRO A 71 7.06 6.56 -19.73
CA PRO A 71 7.28 7.97 -20.10
C PRO A 71 8.10 8.80 -19.09
N PHE A 72 8.45 8.24 -17.92
CA PHE A 72 9.15 8.91 -16.83
C PHE A 72 10.59 8.41 -16.66
N GLU A 73 11.12 7.67 -17.63
CA GLU A 73 12.46 7.09 -17.53
C GLU A 73 13.56 8.15 -17.30
N GLU A 74 13.40 9.36 -17.86
CA GLU A 74 14.32 10.49 -17.66
C GLU A 74 14.40 10.93 -16.18
N HIS A 75 13.40 10.59 -15.37
CA HIS A 75 13.31 10.93 -13.95
C HIS A 75 13.29 9.69 -13.05
N LYS A 76 13.77 8.54 -13.54
CA LYS A 76 13.63 7.26 -12.84
C LYS A 76 14.19 7.22 -11.42
N GLU A 77 15.24 7.99 -11.14
CA GLU A 77 15.88 8.09 -9.83
C GLU A 77 15.05 8.87 -8.80
N ALA A 78 13.98 9.55 -9.22
CA ALA A 78 12.99 10.14 -8.32
C ALA A 78 11.84 9.16 -8.00
N GLY A 79 11.79 8.02 -8.68
CA GLY A 79 10.76 7.00 -8.52
C GLY A 79 11.13 5.92 -7.51
N PRO A 80 10.21 4.98 -7.25
CA PRO A 80 10.50 3.83 -6.40
C PRO A 80 11.53 2.89 -7.02
N LEU A 81 12.33 2.29 -6.15
CA LEU A 81 13.21 1.20 -6.50
C LEU A 81 12.46 -0.11 -6.32
N VAL A 82 12.46 -0.97 -7.34
CA VAL A 82 11.87 -2.31 -7.29
C VAL A 82 12.99 -3.34 -7.17
N VAL A 83 12.90 -4.23 -6.19
CA VAL A 83 13.85 -5.33 -6.00
C VAL A 83 13.08 -6.65 -5.99
N ARG A 84 13.52 -7.60 -6.80
CA ARG A 84 13.00 -8.96 -6.76
C ARG A 84 13.75 -9.73 -5.67
N THR A 85 13.00 -10.41 -4.80
CA THR A 85 13.57 -11.28 -3.76
C THR A 85 12.54 -12.33 -3.35
N ASP A 86 12.83 -13.09 -2.30
CA ASP A 86 11.87 -13.97 -1.63
C ASP A 86 11.46 -13.38 -0.27
N PHE A 87 10.24 -13.67 0.18
CA PHE A 87 9.73 -13.10 1.43
C PHE A 87 10.60 -13.45 2.64
N ASN A 88 11.24 -14.61 2.68
CA ASN A 88 12.12 -15.02 3.77
C ASN A 88 13.58 -14.54 3.64
N SER A 89 13.93 -13.77 2.60
CA SER A 89 15.31 -13.32 2.40
C SER A 89 15.75 -12.39 3.52
N VAL A 90 17.06 -12.31 3.76
CA VAL A 90 17.63 -11.36 4.74
C VAL A 90 17.28 -9.92 4.35
N LEU A 91 17.25 -9.62 3.05
CA LEU A 91 16.83 -8.33 2.52
C LEU A 91 15.36 -8.02 2.87
N ALA A 92 14.44 -8.96 2.66
CA ALA A 92 13.03 -8.77 2.98
C ALA A 92 12.80 -8.57 4.48
N GLN A 93 13.48 -9.36 5.33
CA GLN A 93 13.41 -9.22 6.79
C GLN A 93 13.89 -7.85 7.27
N GLN A 94 14.99 -7.37 6.71
CA GLN A 94 15.52 -6.04 7.03
C GLN A 94 14.58 -4.94 6.53
N ALA A 95 14.06 -5.06 5.31
CA ALA A 95 13.17 -4.08 4.70
C ALA A 95 11.84 -3.94 5.46
N VAL A 96 11.24 -5.05 5.88
CA VAL A 96 10.02 -5.06 6.72
C VAL A 96 10.25 -4.34 8.05
N SER A 97 11.43 -4.53 8.65
CA SER A 97 11.77 -3.89 9.93
C SER A 97 12.09 -2.39 9.79
N THR A 98 12.64 -1.98 8.66
CA THR A 98 13.09 -0.60 8.40
C THR A 98 12.07 0.17 7.58
N TRP A 99 12.07 -0.01 6.28
CA TRP A 99 11.20 0.70 5.35
C TRP A 99 9.70 0.41 5.56
N GLY A 100 9.35 -0.77 6.08
CA GLY A 100 7.98 -1.07 6.51
C GLY A 100 7.51 -0.17 7.66
N SER A 101 8.36 0.04 8.65
CA SER A 101 8.06 0.94 9.79
C SER A 101 7.88 2.39 9.34
N ASP A 102 8.56 2.79 8.28
CA ASP A 102 8.47 4.13 7.70
C ASP A 102 7.29 4.30 6.73
N GLU A 103 6.50 3.26 6.44
CA GLU A 103 5.47 3.23 5.39
C GLU A 103 6.05 3.50 3.98
N ALA A 104 7.31 3.12 3.75
CA ALA A 104 8.03 3.33 2.50
C ALA A 104 8.23 2.02 1.71
N LEU A 105 7.52 0.95 2.10
CA LEU A 105 7.62 -0.38 1.51
C LEU A 105 6.25 -0.93 1.14
N VAL A 106 6.15 -1.36 -0.11
CA VAL A 106 5.05 -2.19 -0.61
C VAL A 106 5.64 -3.49 -1.16
N LEU A 107 4.97 -4.60 -0.92
CA LEU A 107 5.39 -5.93 -1.31
C LEU A 107 4.33 -6.54 -2.24
N LEU A 108 4.76 -6.99 -3.40
CA LEU A 108 3.89 -7.67 -4.36
C LEU A 108 4.32 -9.12 -4.51
N ALA A 109 3.48 -10.05 -4.04
CA ALA A 109 3.73 -11.48 -4.21
C ALA A 109 3.71 -11.85 -5.70
N LEU A 110 4.80 -12.44 -6.18
CA LEU A 110 5.00 -12.82 -7.57
C LEU A 110 4.41 -14.21 -7.82
N ARG A 111 3.44 -14.27 -8.74
CA ARG A 111 2.98 -15.54 -9.35
C ARG A 111 3.18 -15.58 -10.86
N GLN A 112 3.76 -14.53 -11.42
CA GLN A 112 3.91 -14.27 -12.86
C GLN A 112 5.27 -13.59 -13.11
N GLU A 113 5.59 -13.30 -14.37
CA GLU A 113 6.77 -12.51 -14.72
C GLU A 113 6.70 -11.07 -14.17
N LYS A 114 7.87 -10.52 -13.82
CA LYS A 114 7.97 -9.22 -13.12
C LYS A 114 7.29 -8.06 -13.85
N GLU A 115 7.42 -7.98 -15.16
CA GLU A 115 6.86 -6.89 -15.96
C GLU A 115 5.33 -6.92 -15.94
N HIS A 116 4.74 -8.12 -16.03
CA HIS A 116 3.29 -8.31 -15.97
C HIS A 116 2.73 -7.99 -14.58
N ALA A 117 3.48 -8.29 -13.52
CA ALA A 117 3.07 -8.01 -12.15
C ALA A 117 2.93 -6.50 -11.87
N LEU A 118 3.76 -5.67 -12.51
CA LEU A 118 3.76 -4.22 -12.30
C LEU A 118 2.86 -3.43 -13.25
N THR A 119 2.25 -4.05 -14.25
CA THR A 119 1.43 -3.37 -15.26
C THR A 119 0.35 -2.47 -14.63
N GLY A 120 -0.40 -2.97 -13.65
CA GLY A 120 -1.45 -2.18 -13.01
C GLY A 120 -0.92 -0.95 -12.28
N ILE A 121 0.18 -1.11 -11.53
CA ILE A 121 0.86 -0.01 -10.84
C ILE A 121 1.38 1.02 -11.85
N ARG A 122 2.07 0.58 -12.91
CA ARG A 122 2.64 1.46 -13.95
C ARG A 122 1.56 2.22 -14.73
N ASN A 123 0.47 1.55 -15.11
CA ASN A 123 -0.68 2.20 -15.76
C ASN A 123 -1.34 3.26 -14.88
N SER A 124 -1.16 3.17 -13.56
CA SER A 124 -1.73 4.09 -12.58
C SER A 124 -0.82 5.26 -12.22
N LEU A 125 0.42 5.33 -12.74
CA LEU A 125 1.37 6.41 -12.44
C LEU A 125 0.90 7.77 -12.98
N MET A 126 0.06 7.75 -14.02
CA MET A 126 -0.45 8.96 -14.66
C MET A 126 -1.95 8.83 -14.87
N VAL A 127 -2.68 9.76 -14.29
CA VAL A 127 -4.14 9.85 -14.40
C VAL A 127 -4.52 11.28 -14.76
N ARG A 128 -5.72 11.46 -15.29
CA ARG A 128 -6.34 12.77 -15.50
C ARG A 128 -7.46 12.93 -14.49
N PHE A 129 -7.28 13.86 -13.58
CA PHE A 129 -8.32 14.35 -12.68
C PHE A 129 -9.27 15.28 -13.44
N GLU A 130 -10.56 15.15 -13.16
CA GLU A 130 -11.63 16.03 -13.62
C GLU A 130 -11.37 17.49 -13.24
N THR A 131 -10.98 17.78 -11.99
CA THR A 131 -10.73 19.16 -11.53
C THR A 131 -9.31 19.62 -11.83
N TYR A 132 -8.31 18.76 -11.59
CA TYR A 132 -6.90 19.14 -11.61
C TYR A 132 -6.17 18.81 -12.93
N GLY A 133 -6.82 18.10 -13.86
CA GLY A 133 -6.21 17.70 -15.12
C GLY A 133 -5.17 16.58 -14.97
N PRO A 134 -4.21 16.45 -15.90
CA PRO A 134 -3.17 15.43 -15.86
C PRO A 134 -2.31 15.54 -14.60
N CYS A 135 -2.16 14.43 -13.87
CA CYS A 135 -1.44 14.38 -12.61
C CYS A 135 -0.66 13.07 -12.46
N PHE A 136 0.42 13.18 -11.68
CA PHE A 136 1.20 12.04 -11.23
C PHE A 136 0.60 11.46 -9.97
N LEU A 137 0.46 10.15 -9.95
CA LEU A 137 -0.01 9.43 -8.78
C LEU A 137 1.11 8.53 -8.25
N ARG A 138 1.08 8.31 -6.93
CA ARG A 138 1.94 7.36 -6.23
C ARG A 138 1.09 6.14 -5.85
N PRO A 139 0.76 5.23 -6.78
CA PRO A 139 -0.06 4.03 -6.54
C PRO A 139 0.65 2.97 -5.66
N TYR A 140 1.69 3.39 -4.96
CA TYR A 140 2.54 2.62 -4.05
C TYR A 140 2.71 3.36 -2.70
N ASP A 141 2.08 4.52 -2.50
CA ASP A 141 2.02 5.17 -1.19
C ASP A 141 1.06 4.38 -0.29
N SER A 142 1.56 3.82 0.81
CA SER A 142 0.79 2.93 1.68
C SER A 142 -0.50 3.58 2.20
N ARG A 143 -0.47 4.88 2.52
CA ARG A 143 -1.64 5.60 3.06
C ARG A 143 -2.69 5.75 1.98
N PHE A 144 -2.27 6.01 0.75
CA PHE A 144 -3.16 6.04 -0.40
C PHE A 144 -3.77 4.66 -0.69
N LEU A 145 -2.95 3.60 -0.64
CA LEU A 145 -3.43 2.22 -0.78
C LEU A 145 -4.46 1.87 0.28
N GLU A 146 -4.26 2.29 1.53
CA GLU A 146 -5.21 2.02 2.61
C GLU A 146 -6.54 2.76 2.43
N VAL A 147 -6.50 4.03 2.02
CA VAL A 147 -7.72 4.79 1.68
C VAL A 147 -8.45 4.13 0.52
N LEU A 148 -7.74 3.71 -0.54
CA LEU A 148 -8.35 3.00 -1.66
C LEU A 148 -8.93 1.66 -1.23
N ASN A 149 -8.23 0.88 -0.41
CA ASN A 149 -8.70 -0.42 0.05
C ASN A 149 -9.99 -0.29 0.87
N ALA A 150 -10.11 0.77 1.69
CA ALA A 150 -11.29 1.04 2.48
C ALA A 150 -12.48 1.56 1.65
N CYS A 151 -12.23 2.36 0.61
CA CYS A 151 -13.29 3.08 -0.12
C CYS A 151 -13.66 2.44 -1.46
N LEU A 152 -12.68 1.86 -2.15
CA LEU A 152 -12.75 1.36 -3.52
C LEU A 152 -11.93 0.05 -3.66
N PRO A 153 -12.30 -1.03 -2.92
CA PRO A 153 -11.55 -2.29 -2.91
C PRO A 153 -11.41 -2.94 -4.30
N GLU A 154 -12.32 -2.67 -5.23
CA GLU A 154 -12.20 -3.14 -6.62
C GLU A 154 -11.08 -2.44 -7.39
N GLU A 155 -10.88 -1.14 -7.17
CA GLU A 155 -9.88 -0.33 -7.89
C GLU A 155 -8.46 -0.70 -7.41
N ILE A 156 -8.25 -1.01 -6.12
CA ILE A 156 -6.97 -1.55 -5.63
C ILE A 156 -6.69 -2.94 -6.23
N GLY A 157 -7.72 -3.78 -6.41
CA GLY A 157 -7.60 -5.05 -7.12
C GLY A 157 -7.16 -4.88 -8.58
N GLY A 158 -7.44 -3.73 -9.19
CA GLY A 158 -6.97 -3.37 -10.54
C GLY A 158 -5.46 -3.07 -10.63
N LEU A 159 -4.81 -2.72 -9.52
CA LEU A 159 -3.35 -2.51 -9.44
C LEU A 159 -2.57 -3.83 -9.52
N VAL A 160 -3.21 -4.94 -9.20
CA VAL A 160 -2.58 -6.24 -8.95
C VAL A 160 -3.05 -7.24 -10.01
N SER A 161 -2.10 -7.96 -10.62
CA SER A 161 -2.41 -9.00 -11.60
C SER A 161 -3.14 -10.19 -10.98
N ASN A 162 -3.89 -10.94 -11.79
CA ASN A 162 -4.63 -12.12 -11.34
C ASN A 162 -3.79 -13.07 -10.47
N GLY A 163 -4.33 -13.39 -9.29
CA GLY A 163 -3.70 -14.25 -8.29
C GLY A 163 -2.55 -13.61 -7.51
N GLY A 164 -2.15 -12.39 -7.84
CA GLY A 164 -1.17 -11.61 -7.07
C GLY A 164 -1.77 -11.09 -5.76
N VAL A 165 -0.88 -10.76 -4.83
CA VAL A 165 -1.23 -10.15 -3.54
C VAL A 165 -0.32 -8.95 -3.32
N LEU A 166 -0.91 -7.78 -3.13
CA LEU A 166 -0.22 -6.57 -2.71
C LEU A 166 -0.34 -6.45 -1.20
N ILE A 167 0.77 -6.16 -0.54
CA ILE A 167 0.89 -6.07 0.91
C ILE A 167 1.62 -4.76 1.23
N TRP A 168 1.09 -3.98 2.16
CA TRP A 168 1.69 -2.71 2.57
C TRP A 168 1.55 -2.51 4.07
N SER A 169 2.38 -1.61 4.60
CA SER A 169 2.43 -1.28 6.02
C SER A 169 1.79 0.08 6.29
N ILE A 170 1.08 0.17 7.42
CA ILE A 170 0.55 1.39 7.99
C ILE A 170 1.04 1.49 9.43
N ASN A 171 1.69 2.59 9.79
CA ASN A 171 2.23 2.83 11.11
C ASN A 171 1.23 3.61 11.97
N ASN A 172 0.74 2.99 13.04
CA ASN A 172 -0.13 3.62 14.04
C ASN A 172 0.62 3.95 15.34
N LYS A 173 1.64 4.82 15.25
CA LYS A 173 2.47 5.40 16.34
C LYS A 173 3.24 4.42 17.24
N ASN A 174 2.64 3.30 17.60
CA ASN A 174 3.14 2.28 18.51
C ASN A 174 3.21 0.89 17.87
N ARG A 175 2.65 0.70 16.68
CA ARG A 175 2.63 -0.60 15.97
C ARG A 175 2.54 -0.41 14.46
N VAL A 176 3.19 -1.29 13.73
CA VAL A 176 3.05 -1.42 12.27
C VAL A 176 1.94 -2.44 11.98
N HIS A 177 0.90 -2.00 11.29
CA HIS A 177 -0.14 -2.87 10.76
C HIS A 177 0.16 -3.22 9.30
N TRP A 178 -0.09 -4.46 8.91
CA TRP A 178 0.09 -4.92 7.54
C TRP A 178 -1.27 -5.19 6.90
N SER A 179 -1.57 -4.43 5.86
CA SER A 179 -2.77 -4.57 5.05
C SER A 179 -2.44 -5.30 3.75
N SER A 180 -3.46 -5.90 3.14
CA SER A 180 -3.30 -6.56 1.85
C SER A 180 -4.53 -6.45 0.96
N ALA A 181 -4.32 -6.61 -0.34
CA ALA A 181 -5.36 -6.73 -1.35
C ALA A 181 -4.94 -7.77 -2.40
N ARG A 182 -5.92 -8.51 -2.92
CA ARG A 182 -5.71 -9.48 -4.00
C ARG A 182 -6.07 -8.87 -5.34
N GLY A 183 -5.34 -9.27 -6.38
CA GLY A 183 -5.71 -8.94 -7.75
C GLY A 183 -7.05 -9.53 -8.15
N LEU A 184 -7.74 -8.84 -9.05
CA LEU A 184 -8.98 -9.34 -9.65
C LEU A 184 -8.68 -10.54 -10.57
N VAL A 185 -9.70 -11.33 -10.90
CA VAL A 185 -9.59 -12.50 -11.79
C VAL A 185 -9.10 -12.12 -13.21
N HIS A 186 -9.18 -10.84 -13.57
CA HIS A 186 -8.78 -10.30 -14.86
C HIS A 186 -7.39 -9.67 -14.82
N GLU A 187 -6.84 -9.31 -15.98
CA GLU A 187 -5.55 -8.62 -16.07
C GLU A 187 -5.53 -7.29 -15.29
N ALA A 188 -4.35 -6.93 -14.78
CA ALA A 188 -4.14 -5.67 -14.07
C ALA A 188 -4.28 -4.49 -15.04
N LYS A 189 -5.43 -3.80 -14.98
CA LYS A 189 -5.70 -2.62 -15.80
C LYS A 189 -5.13 -1.33 -15.20
N GLY A 190 -4.82 -1.37 -13.90
CA GLY A 190 -4.57 -0.18 -13.11
C GLY A 190 -5.86 0.61 -12.84
N LEU A 191 -5.67 1.80 -12.30
CA LEU A 191 -6.72 2.80 -12.14
C LEU A 191 -7.15 3.35 -13.49
N ARG A 192 -8.38 3.87 -13.56
CA ARG A 192 -8.90 4.54 -14.76
C ARG A 192 -8.01 5.72 -15.16
N ALA A 193 -7.78 5.86 -16.47
CA ALA A 193 -7.01 6.99 -17.00
C ALA A 193 -7.66 8.35 -16.72
N ASN A 194 -9.00 8.39 -16.61
CA ASN A 194 -9.76 9.57 -16.19
C ASN A 194 -10.45 9.28 -14.86
N GLN A 195 -10.21 10.13 -13.88
CA GLN A 195 -10.67 9.99 -12.51
C GLN A 195 -11.69 11.08 -12.20
N SER A 196 -12.79 10.69 -11.57
CA SER A 196 -13.86 11.62 -11.19
C SER A 196 -13.47 12.47 -9.99
N GLN A 197 -14.20 13.56 -9.78
CA GLN A 197 -14.09 14.37 -8.58
C GLN A 197 -14.23 13.55 -7.28
N SER A 198 -15.05 12.49 -7.28
CA SER A 198 -15.20 11.56 -6.16
C SER A 198 -13.89 10.84 -5.82
N PHE A 199 -13.12 10.45 -6.82
CA PHE A 199 -11.80 9.83 -6.63
C PHE A 199 -10.78 10.86 -6.14
N GLU A 200 -10.75 12.05 -6.75
CA GLU A 200 -9.86 13.15 -6.34
C GLU A 200 -10.00 13.48 -4.86
N ARG A 201 -11.23 13.47 -4.35
CA ARG A 201 -11.49 13.68 -2.92
C ARG A 201 -10.73 12.67 -2.05
N LEU A 202 -10.61 11.42 -2.44
CA LEU A 202 -9.89 10.41 -1.66
C LEU A 202 -8.41 10.76 -1.47
N LEU A 203 -7.81 11.49 -2.41
CA LEU A 203 -6.44 12.01 -2.26
C LEU A 203 -6.33 13.01 -1.11
N THR A 204 -7.38 13.81 -0.89
CA THR A 204 -7.43 14.72 0.26
C THR A 204 -7.52 13.96 1.59
N TRP A 205 -8.08 12.75 1.59
CA TRP A 205 -8.20 11.91 2.78
C TRP A 205 -6.85 11.33 3.22
N VAL A 206 -5.92 11.14 2.30
CA VAL A 206 -4.54 10.74 2.60
C VAL A 206 -3.88 11.74 3.57
N SER A 207 -4.16 13.04 3.42
CA SER A 207 -3.64 14.07 4.33
C SER A 207 -4.29 14.03 5.72
N GLY A 208 -5.53 13.55 5.83
CA GLY A 208 -6.26 13.34 7.07
C GLY A 208 -6.00 11.97 7.72
N TRP A 209 -5.24 11.10 7.05
CA TRP A 209 -5.01 9.71 7.46
C TRP A 209 -4.57 9.53 8.92
N PRO A 210 -3.70 10.37 9.51
CA PRO A 210 -3.31 10.23 10.92
C PRO A 210 -4.48 10.26 11.91
N ARG A 211 -5.62 10.88 11.56
CA ARG A 211 -6.83 10.88 12.37
C ARG A 211 -7.64 9.60 12.21
N CYS A 212 -7.61 9.01 11.03
CA CYS A 212 -8.25 7.73 10.71
C CYS A 212 -7.54 6.53 11.32
N LEU A 213 -6.23 6.62 11.60
CA LEU A 213 -5.43 5.52 12.17
C LEU A 213 -6.01 4.93 13.46
N VAL A 214 -6.53 5.77 14.35
CA VAL A 214 -7.15 5.34 15.62
C VAL A 214 -8.37 4.47 15.36
N VAL A 215 -9.17 4.84 14.35
CA VAL A 215 -10.37 4.11 13.93
C VAL A 215 -10.01 2.83 13.17
N ALA A 216 -9.01 2.88 12.30
CA ALA A 216 -8.62 1.77 11.43
C ALA A 216 -7.99 0.60 12.22
N ALA A 217 -7.20 0.88 13.25
CA ALA A 217 -6.50 -0.15 14.01
C ALA A 217 -7.39 -0.93 14.99
N GLU A 218 -8.48 -0.33 15.48
CA GLU A 218 -9.29 -0.89 16.58
C GLU A 218 -10.56 -1.61 16.11
N LEU A 219 -10.94 -1.45 14.83
CA LEU A 219 -12.26 -1.85 14.35
C LEU A 219 -12.22 -2.85 13.19
N LYS A 220 -13.30 -3.62 13.05
CA LYS A 220 -13.52 -4.50 11.89
C LYS A 220 -13.71 -3.66 10.62
N ALA A 221 -13.34 -4.21 9.45
CA ALA A 221 -13.41 -3.52 8.17
C ALA A 221 -14.78 -2.84 7.91
N SER A 222 -15.89 -3.51 8.27
CA SER A 222 -17.25 -2.97 8.12
C SER A 222 -17.56 -1.76 9.01
N GLN A 223 -16.77 -1.51 10.05
CA GLN A 223 -16.94 -0.38 10.97
C GLN A 223 -15.96 0.77 10.68
N ARG A 224 -14.94 0.54 9.84
CA ARG A 224 -13.86 1.51 9.58
C ARG A 224 -14.32 2.68 8.71
N LEU A 225 -14.89 2.39 7.54
CA LEU A 225 -15.24 3.43 6.55
C LEU A 225 -16.19 4.51 7.09
N PRO A 226 -17.27 4.18 7.83
CA PRO A 226 -18.17 5.18 8.40
C PRO A 226 -17.49 6.17 9.35
N LEU A 227 -16.67 5.64 10.26
CA LEU A 227 -15.97 6.43 11.26
C LEU A 227 -14.81 7.21 10.62
N MET A 228 -14.15 6.64 9.61
CA MET A 228 -13.17 7.38 8.79
C MET A 228 -13.82 8.61 8.15
N ILE A 229 -14.99 8.46 7.52
CA ILE A 229 -15.73 9.59 6.92
C ILE A 229 -16.01 10.66 7.98
N ARG A 230 -16.49 10.25 9.16
CA ARG A 230 -16.78 11.18 10.26
C ARG A 230 -15.54 11.95 10.73
N GLU A 231 -14.41 11.27 10.93
CA GLU A 231 -13.17 11.89 11.40
C GLU A 231 -12.54 12.82 10.34
N LEU A 232 -12.63 12.46 9.07
CA LEU A 232 -12.15 13.31 7.98
C LEU A 232 -13.02 14.56 7.83
N TRP A 233 -14.33 14.39 8.00
CA TRP A 233 -15.26 15.50 7.96
C TRP A 233 -15.03 16.49 9.10
N SER A 234 -14.89 15.99 10.34
CA SER A 234 -14.65 16.82 11.51
C SER A 234 -13.33 17.62 11.41
N ALA A 235 -12.40 17.15 10.59
CA ALA A 235 -11.14 17.80 10.27
C ALA A 235 -11.20 18.76 9.05
N GLY A 236 -12.37 18.93 8.43
CA GLY A 236 -12.59 19.85 7.32
C GLY A 236 -12.12 19.32 5.97
N HIS A 237 -11.89 18.02 5.82
CA HIS A 237 -11.64 17.41 4.51
C HIS A 237 -12.94 17.34 3.71
N SER A 238 -12.83 17.41 2.39
CA SER A 238 -13.96 17.21 1.49
C SER A 238 -14.59 15.84 1.74
N CYS A 239 -15.91 15.76 1.86
CA CYS A 239 -16.68 14.53 2.10
C CYS A 239 -17.66 14.26 0.93
N PRO A 240 -18.34 13.10 0.90
CA PRO A 240 -19.35 12.83 -0.12
C PRO A 240 -20.38 13.96 -0.18
N SER A 241 -20.61 14.46 -1.39
CA SER A 241 -21.44 15.64 -1.65
C SER A 241 -22.93 15.29 -1.85
N SER A 242 -23.24 14.00 -2.01
CA SER A 242 -24.59 13.48 -2.20
C SER A 242 -24.82 12.20 -1.41
N ASP A 243 -26.08 11.90 -1.09
CA ASP A 243 -26.46 10.66 -0.41
C ASP A 243 -26.17 9.44 -1.28
N HIS A 244 -26.37 9.55 -2.60
CA HIS A 244 -26.00 8.51 -3.55
C HIS A 244 -24.51 8.14 -3.53
N GLU A 245 -23.65 9.13 -3.38
CA GLU A 245 -22.21 8.93 -3.29
C GLU A 245 -21.81 8.29 -1.97
N LEU A 246 -22.44 8.71 -0.86
CA LEU A 246 -22.27 8.10 0.44
C LEU A 246 -22.74 6.64 0.42
N GLU A 247 -23.94 6.37 -0.09
CA GLU A 247 -24.48 5.02 -0.29
C GLU A 247 -23.54 4.16 -1.14
N THR A 248 -22.96 4.72 -2.21
CA THR A 248 -22.04 3.97 -3.07
C THR A 248 -20.77 3.56 -2.35
N LEU A 249 -20.21 4.44 -1.52
CA LEU A 249 -19.08 4.09 -0.65
C LEU A 249 -19.48 3.04 0.37
N LEU A 250 -20.65 3.20 0.99
CA LEU A 250 -21.16 2.29 2.02
C LEU A 250 -21.67 0.95 1.47
N LYS A 251 -21.96 0.80 0.17
CA LYS A 251 -22.32 -0.49 -0.45
C LYS A 251 -21.23 -1.55 -0.32
N SER A 252 -19.98 -1.13 -0.12
CA SER A 252 -18.86 -2.02 0.21
C SER A 252 -18.85 -2.50 1.67
N VAL A 253 -19.81 -2.03 2.49
CA VAL A 253 -19.96 -2.27 3.93
C VAL A 253 -21.27 -3.04 4.21
N GLU A 254 -21.28 -3.87 5.26
CA GLU A 254 -22.45 -4.67 5.66
C GLU A 254 -23.73 -3.81 5.88
N PRO A 255 -24.94 -4.32 5.53
CA PRO A 255 -26.17 -3.52 5.47
C PRO A 255 -26.63 -2.91 6.80
N ASP A 256 -26.38 -3.58 7.93
CA ASP A 256 -26.91 -3.21 9.24
C ASP A 256 -26.35 -1.87 9.79
N PHE A 257 -25.30 -1.33 9.16
CA PHE A 257 -24.66 -0.07 9.56
C PHE A 257 -25.07 1.14 8.72
N HIS A 258 -25.76 0.95 7.59
CA HIS A 258 -26.21 2.06 6.72
C HIS A 258 -27.15 3.02 7.48
N GLU A 259 -28.06 2.47 8.28
CA GLU A 259 -29.10 3.24 8.97
C GLU A 259 -28.55 4.15 10.08
N GLN A 260 -27.44 3.77 10.74
CA GLN A 260 -26.82 4.56 11.81
C GLN A 260 -26.06 5.77 11.24
N ILE A 261 -25.42 5.59 10.08
CA ILE A 261 -24.60 6.62 9.42
C ILE A 261 -25.49 7.65 8.76
N GLU A 262 -26.56 7.22 8.11
CA GLU A 262 -27.56 8.15 7.56
C GLU A 262 -28.16 9.01 8.68
N LYS A 263 -28.48 8.44 9.85
CA LYS A 263 -28.96 9.20 11.01
C LYS A 263 -27.93 10.24 11.48
N ASP A 264 -26.66 9.87 11.55
CA ASP A 264 -25.59 10.78 11.96
C ASP A 264 -25.26 11.84 10.87
N PHE A 265 -25.35 11.50 9.59
CA PHE A 265 -25.17 12.44 8.47
C PHE A 265 -26.34 13.43 8.35
N VAL A 266 -27.58 12.95 8.54
CA VAL A 266 -28.79 13.76 8.46
C VAL A 266 -28.90 14.72 9.65
N ASN A 267 -28.50 14.29 10.86
CA ASN A 267 -28.55 15.13 12.06
C ASN A 267 -27.56 16.30 12.03
N VAL A 268 -26.51 16.23 11.21
CA VAL A 268 -25.46 17.26 11.17
C VAL A 268 -25.45 18.03 9.82
N ARG A 269 -26.34 17.68 8.88
CA ARG A 269 -26.73 18.55 7.74
C ARG A 269 -27.73 19.66 8.12
N ARG A 270 -28.31 19.61 9.33
CA ARG A 270 -29.17 20.64 9.91
C ARG A 270 -28.36 21.63 10.74
#